data_AF-A0A2G6I921-F1
#
_entry.id   AF-A0A2G6I921-F1
#
_cell.length_a   1.000
_cell.length_b   1.000
_cell.length_c   1.000
_cell.angle_alpha   90.00
_cell.angle_beta   90.00
_cell.angle_gamma   90.00
#
_symmetry.space_group_name_H-M   'P 1'
#
loop_
_entity.id
_entity.type
_entity.pdbx_description
1 polymer ?
#
loop_
_entity_poly.entity_id
_entity_poly.type
_entity_poly.pdbx_seq_one_letter_code
_entity_poly.pdbx_strand_id
1 'polypeptide(L)'
;NWQAIEAELERSLSQSGSPAMDLLLQRGRRALAEERPGAALAPLTALTDHAPEFAEGWYARATALFLTGRIGPALSDLHRCLMLEPRHPSALTGLAVILEETDQPGKALEVYRRVLAIHPHAPDVKEAVARLEARLAKEI
;
A
#
# COMPACT_ATOMS: atom_id res chain seq x y z
N ASN A 1 -17.27 16.34 -4.24
CA ASN A 1 -16.51 16.23 -2.97
C ASN A 1 -15.55 15.05 -3.10
N TRP A 2 -14.24 15.26 -3.15
CA TRP A 2 -13.25 14.21 -3.46
C TRP A 2 -13.14 13.17 -2.34
N GLN A 3 -13.36 13.58 -1.09
CA GLN A 3 -13.37 12.70 0.09
C GLN A 3 -14.46 11.63 0.00
N ALA A 4 -15.62 11.95 -0.60
CA ALA A 4 -16.71 11.00 -0.78
C ALA A 4 -16.39 9.94 -1.84
N ILE A 5 -15.62 10.31 -2.87
CA ILE A 5 -15.17 9.38 -3.92
C ILE A 5 -14.09 8.45 -3.35
N GLU A 6 -13.21 8.97 -2.50
CA GLU A 6 -12.17 8.20 -1.80
C GLU A 6 -12.75 7.20 -0.81
N ALA A 7 -13.70 7.62 0.03
CA ALA A 7 -14.35 6.72 0.98
C ALA A 7 -15.12 5.58 0.28
N GLU A 8 -15.70 5.86 -0.89
CA GLU A 8 -16.40 4.84 -1.68
C GLU A 8 -15.43 3.89 -2.38
N LEU A 9 -14.29 4.41 -2.88
CA LEU A 9 -13.20 3.59 -3.41
C LEU A 9 -12.63 2.67 -2.33
N GLU A 10 -12.35 3.21 -1.13
CA GLU A 10 -11.84 2.44 0.00
C GLU A 10 -12.84 1.38 0.47
N ARG A 11 -14.14 1.69 0.48
CA ARG A 11 -15.20 0.73 0.77
C ARG A 11 -15.24 -0.39 -0.29
N SER A 12 -15.16 -0.04 -1.57
CA SER A 12 -15.15 -1.01 -2.66
C SER A 12 -13.91 -1.92 -2.60
N LEU A 13 -12.75 -1.36 -2.29
CA LEU A 13 -11.50 -2.11 -2.14
C LEU A 13 -11.52 -3.00 -0.89
N SER A 14 -12.28 -2.65 0.13
CA SER A 14 -12.35 -3.40 1.40
C SER A 14 -13.34 -4.56 1.40
N GLN A 15 -14.10 -4.77 0.33
CA GLN A 15 -15.08 -5.86 0.23
C GLN A 15 -14.58 -6.97 -0.68
N SER A 16 -14.35 -8.15 -0.12
CA SER A 16 -13.91 -9.32 -0.88
C SER A 16 -15.06 -10.09 -1.56
N GLY A 17 -16.31 -9.76 -1.21
CA GLY A 17 -17.49 -10.55 -1.55
C GLY A 17 -17.70 -11.78 -0.65
N SER A 18 -16.89 -11.95 0.39
CA SER A 18 -16.98 -13.05 1.36
C SER A 18 -16.85 -12.54 2.80
N PRO A 19 -17.90 -12.67 3.65
CA PRO A 19 -17.84 -12.24 5.04
C PRO A 19 -16.69 -12.87 5.83
N ALA A 20 -16.29 -14.10 5.48
CA ALA A 20 -15.17 -14.78 6.13
C ALA A 20 -13.83 -14.10 5.79
N MET A 21 -13.64 -13.69 4.54
CA MET A 21 -12.42 -13.01 4.10
C MET A 21 -12.38 -11.57 4.62
N ASP A 22 -13.53 -10.89 4.64
CA ASP A 22 -13.66 -9.56 5.23
C ASP A 22 -13.31 -9.57 6.73
N LEU A 23 -13.70 -10.63 7.46
CA LEU A 23 -13.32 -10.82 8.86
C LEU A 23 -11.79 -11.02 9.04
N LEU A 24 -11.14 -11.76 8.14
CA LEU A 24 -9.68 -11.92 8.16
C LEU A 24 -8.98 -10.58 7.92
N LEU A 25 -9.46 -9.79 6.95
CA LEU A 25 -8.95 -8.44 6.70
C LEU A 25 -9.12 -7.55 7.93
N GLN A 26 -10.32 -7.56 8.54
CA GLN A 26 -10.61 -6.78 9.73
C GLN A 26 -9.68 -7.13 10.89
N ARG A 27 -9.43 -8.43 11.14
CA ARG A 27 -8.50 -8.89 12.17
C ARG A 27 -7.07 -8.43 11.91
N GLY A 28 -6.60 -8.56 10.67
CA GLY A 28 -5.28 -8.07 10.27
C GLY A 28 -5.12 -6.57 10.47
N ARG A 29 -6.07 -5.78 9.97
CA ARG A 29 -6.09 -4.31 10.13
C ARG A 29 -6.16 -3.88 11.59
N ARG A 30 -6.95 -4.57 12.41
CA ARG A 30 -7.02 -4.31 13.85
C ARG A 30 -5.66 -4.54 14.53
N ALA A 31 -4.98 -5.64 14.21
CA ALA A 31 -3.65 -5.91 14.75
C ALA A 31 -2.62 -4.85 14.31
N LEU A 32 -2.70 -4.35 13.07
CA LEU A 32 -1.89 -3.22 12.60
C LEU A 32 -2.18 -1.93 13.37
N ALA A 33 -3.46 -1.60 13.58
CA ALA A 33 -3.88 -0.41 14.33
C ALA A 33 -3.49 -0.47 15.82
N GLU A 34 -3.40 -1.67 16.39
CA GLU A 34 -2.94 -1.91 17.76
C GLU A 34 -1.40 -2.04 17.83
N GLU A 35 -0.66 -1.62 16.79
CA GLU A 35 0.81 -1.65 16.70
C GLU A 35 1.42 -3.05 16.91
N ARG A 36 0.68 -4.10 16.53
CA ARG A 36 1.09 -5.51 16.62
C ARG A 36 1.20 -6.13 15.23
N PRO A 37 2.12 -5.65 14.37
CA PRO A 37 2.19 -6.09 12.97
C PRO A 37 2.50 -7.58 12.81
N GLY A 38 3.25 -8.18 13.74
CA GLY A 38 3.48 -9.62 13.74
C GLY A 38 2.19 -10.45 13.93
N ALA A 39 1.24 -9.96 14.72
CA ALA A 39 -0.04 -10.63 14.93
C ALA A 39 -0.99 -10.49 13.72
N ALA A 40 -0.74 -9.53 12.84
CA ALA A 40 -1.50 -9.34 11.60
C ALA A 40 -1.14 -10.37 10.53
N LEU A 41 0.09 -10.93 10.55
CA LEU A 41 0.59 -11.80 9.48
C LEU A 41 -0.24 -13.07 9.30
N ALA A 42 -0.65 -13.74 10.39
CA ALA A 42 -1.42 -14.98 10.31
C ALA A 42 -2.80 -14.80 9.64
N PRO A 43 -3.69 -13.90 10.10
CA PRO A 43 -4.98 -13.70 9.43
C PRO A 43 -4.83 -13.16 8.00
N LEU A 44 -3.83 -12.31 7.74
CA LEU A 44 -3.61 -11.77 6.40
C LEU A 44 -3.00 -12.80 5.43
N THR A 45 -2.22 -13.75 5.92
CA THR A 45 -1.75 -14.89 5.12
C THR A 45 -2.92 -15.79 4.74
N ALA A 46 -3.77 -16.15 5.71
CA ALA A 46 -4.98 -16.91 5.41
C ALA A 46 -5.88 -16.17 4.40
N LEU A 47 -5.97 -14.84 4.48
CA LEU A 47 -6.72 -14.04 3.54
C LEU A 47 -6.16 -14.15 2.12
N THR A 48 -4.87 -13.97 1.93
CA THR A 48 -4.25 -14.06 0.59
C THR A 48 -4.30 -15.47 0.02
N ASP A 49 -4.27 -16.50 0.86
CA ASP A 49 -4.33 -17.89 0.43
C ASP A 49 -5.74 -18.28 -0.04
N HIS A 50 -6.77 -17.75 0.61
CA HIS A 50 -8.18 -18.07 0.31
C HIS A 50 -8.88 -17.05 -0.60
N ALA A 51 -8.33 -15.86 -0.76
CA ALA A 51 -8.81 -14.82 -1.67
C ALA A 51 -7.65 -14.19 -2.48
N PRO A 52 -6.97 -14.98 -3.34
CA PRO A 52 -5.77 -14.52 -4.06
C PRO A 52 -6.03 -13.40 -5.09
N GLU A 53 -7.28 -13.16 -5.46
CA GLU A 53 -7.72 -12.08 -6.36
C GLU A 53 -8.16 -10.81 -5.61
N PHE A 54 -8.14 -10.83 -4.28
CA PHE A 54 -8.52 -9.69 -3.45
C PHE A 54 -7.31 -8.80 -3.17
N ALA A 55 -7.16 -7.72 -3.96
CA ALA A 55 -5.99 -6.83 -3.93
C ALA A 55 -5.67 -6.28 -2.53
N GLU A 56 -6.69 -5.91 -1.76
CA GLU A 56 -6.55 -5.31 -0.43
C GLU A 56 -5.92 -6.26 0.59
N GLY A 57 -6.15 -7.58 0.47
CA GLY A 57 -5.51 -8.57 1.33
C GLY A 57 -3.99 -8.57 1.17
N TRP A 58 -3.51 -8.45 -0.07
CA TRP A 58 -2.09 -8.33 -0.39
C TRP A 58 -1.50 -7.02 0.15
N TYR A 59 -2.18 -5.87 -0.03
CA TYR A 59 -1.72 -4.60 0.52
C TYR A 59 -1.63 -4.60 2.05
N ALA A 60 -2.65 -5.13 2.74
CA ALA A 60 -2.64 -5.23 4.19
C ALA A 60 -1.49 -6.13 4.68
N ARG A 61 -1.25 -7.27 4.01
CA ARG A 61 -0.13 -8.15 4.37
C ARG A 61 1.22 -7.51 4.08
N ALA A 62 1.36 -6.79 2.97
CA ALA A 62 2.55 -6.02 2.66
C ALA A 62 2.88 -5.00 3.77
N THR A 63 1.86 -4.30 4.28
CA THR A 63 2.02 -3.35 5.39
C THR A 63 2.55 -4.06 6.65
N ALA A 64 1.98 -5.22 7.01
CA ALA A 64 2.45 -6.01 8.15
C ALA A 64 3.90 -6.51 7.96
N LEU A 65 4.25 -6.97 6.75
CA LEU A 65 5.59 -7.42 6.40
C LEU A 65 6.61 -6.28 6.47
N PHE A 66 6.26 -5.12 5.93
CA PHE A 66 7.09 -3.93 5.98
C PHE A 66 7.39 -3.50 7.43
N LEU A 67 6.35 -3.37 8.27
CA LEU A 67 6.48 -3.01 9.68
C LEU A 67 7.23 -4.06 10.53
N THR A 68 7.41 -5.27 10.01
CA THR A 68 8.23 -6.33 10.64
C THR A 68 9.61 -6.46 9.99
N GLY A 69 10.03 -5.51 9.15
CA GLY A 69 11.33 -5.48 8.49
C GLY A 69 11.48 -6.47 7.33
N ARG A 70 10.41 -7.11 6.89
CA ARG A 70 10.39 -8.10 5.80
C ARG A 70 10.18 -7.39 4.45
N ILE A 71 11.16 -6.58 4.04
CA ILE A 71 11.07 -5.71 2.86
C ILE A 71 10.85 -6.47 1.55
N GLY A 72 11.61 -7.53 1.26
CA GLY A 72 11.45 -8.32 0.03
C GLY A 72 10.06 -8.93 -0.14
N PRO A 73 9.53 -9.63 0.89
CA PRO A 73 8.15 -10.10 0.89
C PRO A 73 7.11 -8.97 0.75
N ALA A 74 7.31 -7.83 1.43
CA ALA A 74 6.40 -6.68 1.31
C ALA A 74 6.33 -6.15 -0.13
N LEU A 75 7.47 -6.00 -0.81
CA LEU A 75 7.51 -5.63 -2.23
C LEU A 75 6.79 -6.64 -3.13
N SER A 76 6.93 -7.94 -2.84
CA SER A 76 6.24 -8.99 -3.60
C SER A 76 4.72 -8.87 -3.47
N ASP A 77 4.23 -8.62 -2.26
CA ASP A 77 2.80 -8.44 -1.99
C ASP A 77 2.27 -7.13 -2.60
N LEU A 78 3.04 -6.03 -2.55
CA LEU A 78 2.66 -4.79 -3.22
C LEU A 78 2.57 -4.96 -4.74
N HIS A 79 3.51 -5.68 -5.35
CA HIS A 79 3.42 -5.99 -6.78
C HIS A 79 2.18 -6.83 -7.10
N ARG A 80 1.86 -7.84 -6.28
CA ARG A 80 0.64 -8.64 -6.47
C ARG A 80 -0.63 -7.80 -6.33
N CYS A 81 -0.68 -6.90 -5.34
CA CYS A 81 -1.77 -5.94 -5.19
C CYS A 81 -1.93 -5.06 -6.44
N LEU A 82 -0.83 -4.47 -6.93
CA LEU A 82 -0.84 -3.58 -8.09
C LEU A 82 -1.06 -4.30 -9.43
N MET A 83 -0.85 -5.62 -9.50
CA MET A 83 -1.27 -6.43 -10.64
C MET A 83 -2.79 -6.59 -10.69
N LEU A 84 -3.44 -6.73 -9.53
CA LEU A 84 -4.89 -6.89 -9.41
C LEU A 84 -5.61 -5.54 -9.52
N GLU A 85 -5.06 -4.50 -8.90
CA GLU A 85 -5.59 -3.14 -8.93
C GLU A 85 -4.45 -2.14 -9.21
N PRO A 86 -4.15 -1.84 -10.50
CA PRO A 86 -3.04 -0.97 -10.89
C PRO A 86 -3.14 0.47 -10.40
N ARG A 87 -4.33 0.90 -9.99
CA ARG A 87 -4.60 2.26 -9.49
C ARG A 87 -4.80 2.27 -7.97
N HIS A 88 -4.43 1.21 -7.25
CA HIS A 88 -4.56 1.13 -5.81
C HIS A 88 -3.71 2.22 -5.12
N PRO A 89 -4.32 3.25 -4.52
CA PRO A 89 -3.58 4.42 -4.06
C PRO A 89 -2.59 4.08 -2.95
N SER A 90 -3.05 3.32 -1.95
CA SER A 90 -2.24 2.95 -0.79
C SER A 90 -1.07 2.02 -1.13
N ALA A 91 -1.23 1.10 -2.09
CA ALA A 91 -0.16 0.22 -2.54
C ALA A 91 0.89 0.97 -3.38
N LEU A 92 0.48 1.93 -4.21
CA LEU A 92 1.42 2.80 -4.93
C LEU A 92 2.23 3.65 -3.95
N THR A 93 1.59 4.27 -2.96
CA THR A 93 2.28 5.03 -1.92
C THR A 93 3.23 4.14 -1.11
N GLY A 94 2.77 2.97 -0.68
CA GLY A 94 3.62 2.00 0.04
C GLY A 94 4.83 1.54 -0.77
N LEU A 95 4.67 1.32 -2.07
CA LEU A 95 5.78 0.98 -2.96
C LEU A 95 6.79 2.13 -3.05
N ALA A 96 6.33 3.36 -3.21
CA ALA A 96 7.19 4.53 -3.28
C ALA A 96 7.98 4.76 -1.98
N VAL A 97 7.34 4.57 -0.82
CA VAL A 97 8.00 4.63 0.50
C VAL A 97 9.12 3.59 0.60
N ILE A 98 8.85 2.33 0.26
CA ILE A 98 9.88 1.27 0.31
C ILE A 98 11.03 1.58 -0.67
N LEU A 99 10.73 2.14 -1.85
CA LEU A 99 11.77 2.56 -2.80
C LEU A 99 12.64 3.69 -2.25
N GLU A 100 12.08 4.65 -1.49
CA GLU A 100 12.88 5.66 -0.79
C GLU A 100 13.78 5.03 0.28
N GLU A 101 13.23 4.14 1.12
CA GLU A 101 13.99 3.48 2.20
C GLU A 101 15.09 2.55 1.69
N THR A 102 14.92 2.01 0.49
CA THR A 102 15.92 1.16 -0.18
C THR A 102 16.84 1.94 -1.13
N ASP A 103 16.91 3.27 -0.94
CA ASP A 103 17.78 4.20 -1.67
C ASP A 103 17.61 4.15 -3.20
N GLN A 104 16.37 4.08 -3.66
CA GLN A 104 15.98 4.14 -5.08
C GLN A 104 15.13 5.40 -5.38
N PRO A 105 15.65 6.63 -5.13
CA PRO A 105 14.88 7.88 -5.19
C PRO A 105 14.28 8.18 -6.56
N GLY A 106 14.97 7.83 -7.65
CA GLY A 106 14.44 8.00 -9.01
C GLY A 106 13.17 7.17 -9.27
N LYS A 107 13.19 5.90 -8.87
CA LYS A 107 12.01 5.01 -9.00
C LYS A 107 10.88 5.44 -8.07
N ALA A 108 11.19 5.86 -6.84
CA ALA A 108 10.20 6.38 -5.91
C ALA A 108 9.47 7.60 -6.49
N LEU A 109 10.21 8.54 -7.10
CA LEU A 109 9.65 9.72 -7.75
C LEU A 109 8.69 9.36 -8.89
N GLU A 110 9.03 8.37 -9.73
CA GLU A 110 8.14 7.88 -10.78
C GLU A 110 6.82 7.32 -10.22
N VAL A 111 6.89 6.55 -9.13
CA VAL A 111 5.71 5.97 -8.49
C VAL A 111 4.86 7.05 -7.83
N TYR A 112 5.44 8.01 -7.10
CA TYR A 112 4.67 9.12 -6.51
C TYR A 112 3.99 9.99 -7.56
N ARG A 113 4.61 10.22 -8.72
CA ARG A 113 3.96 10.91 -9.85
C ARG A 113 2.71 10.16 -10.35
N ARG A 114 2.73 8.82 -10.34
CA ARG A 114 1.53 8.02 -10.63
C ARG A 114 0.46 8.21 -9.57
N VAL A 115 0.82 8.31 -8.29
CA VAL A 115 -0.12 8.64 -7.21
C VAL A 115 -0.76 10.00 -7.44
N LEU A 116 0.02 11.04 -7.76
CA LEU A 116 -0.51 12.39 -8.04
C LEU A 116 -1.39 12.45 -9.29
N ALA A 117 -1.18 11.58 -10.28
CA ALA A 117 -2.07 11.49 -11.44
C ALA A 117 -3.47 10.98 -11.06
N ILE A 118 -3.60 10.22 -9.96
CA ILE A 118 -4.87 9.70 -9.44
C ILE A 118 -5.44 10.65 -8.38
N HIS A 119 -4.59 11.14 -7.48
CA HIS A 119 -4.92 12.04 -6.37
C HIS A 119 -4.07 13.32 -6.43
N PRO A 120 -4.43 14.31 -7.29
CA PRO A 120 -3.64 15.53 -7.49
C PRO A 120 -3.51 16.43 -6.26
N HIS A 121 -4.26 16.15 -5.19
CA HIS A 121 -4.33 16.97 -3.98
C HIS A 121 -3.74 16.28 -2.74
N ALA A 122 -3.10 15.11 -2.87
CA ALA A 122 -2.44 14.43 -1.75
C ALA A 122 -1.21 15.24 -1.26
N PRO A 123 -1.27 15.91 -0.08
CA PRO A 123 -0.20 16.81 0.37
C PRO A 123 1.10 16.06 0.64
N ASP A 124 1.05 14.93 1.35
CA ASP A 124 2.23 14.13 1.71
C ASP A 124 3.01 13.66 0.47
N VAL A 125 2.29 13.31 -0.60
CA VAL A 125 2.88 12.88 -1.87
C VAL A 125 3.55 14.06 -2.59
N LYS A 126 2.96 15.26 -2.55
CA LYS A 126 3.58 16.46 -3.12
C LYS A 126 4.88 16.81 -2.41
N GLU A 127 4.88 16.72 -1.08
CA GLU A 127 6.07 16.95 -0.27
C GLU A 127 7.17 15.93 -0.58
N ALA A 128 6.81 14.65 -0.72
CA ALA A 128 7.73 13.60 -1.12
C ALA A 128 8.33 13.85 -2.51
N VAL A 129 7.50 14.23 -3.50
CA VAL A 129 7.95 14.57 -4.86
C VAL A 129 8.93 15.75 -4.83
N ALA A 130 8.58 16.85 -4.16
CA ALA A 130 9.43 18.04 -4.08
C ALA A 130 10.79 17.72 -3.40
N ARG A 131 10.77 16.94 -2.32
CA ARG A 131 11.97 16.48 -1.62
C ARG A 131 12.86 15.64 -2.55
N LEU A 132 12.29 14.69 -3.27
CA LEU A 132 13.02 13.80 -4.18
C LEU A 132 13.59 14.54 -5.38
N GLU A 133 12.84 15.47 -5.98
CA GLU A 133 13.33 16.31 -7.07
C GLU A 133 14.52 17.17 -6.62
N ALA A 134 14.42 17.81 -5.44
CA ALA A 134 15.50 18.61 -4.88
C ALA A 134 16.74 17.77 -4.53
N ARG A 135 16.56 16.51 -4.11
CA ARG A 135 17.67 15.57 -3.86
C ARG A 135 18.38 15.23 -5.16
N LEU A 136 17.64 14.75 -6.17
CA LEU A 136 18.20 14.29 -7.44
C LEU A 136 18.87 15.42 -8.23
N ALA A 137 18.37 16.66 -8.12
CA ALA A 137 19.00 17.82 -8.74
C ALA A 137 20.37 18.19 -8.16
N LYS A 138 20.69 17.77 -6.93
CA LYS A 138 22.00 18.00 -6.28
C LYS A 138 23.04 16.91 -6.58
N GLU A 139 22.59 15.80 -7.16
CA GLU A 139 23.44 14.66 -7.54
C GLU A 139 23.97 14.80 -8.99
N ILE A 140 23.56 15.87 -9.69
CA ILE A 140 23.98 16.27 -11.05
C ILE A 140 25.02 17.41 -10.94
#